data_AF-A0A363D5G0-F1
#
_entry.id   AF-A0A363D5G0-F1
#
_cell.length_a   1.000
_cell.length_b   1.000
_cell.length_c   1.000
_cell.angle_alpha   90.00
_cell.angle_beta   90.00
_cell.angle_gamma   90.00
#
_symmetry.space_group_name_H-M   'P 1'
#
loop_
_entity.id
_entity.type
_entity.pdbx_description
1 polymer ?
#
loop_
_entity_poly.entity_id
_entity_poly.type
_entity_poly.pdbx_seq_one_letter_code
_entity_poly.pdbx_strand_id
1 'polypeptide(L)' 'MTVPSLRKLEFDLEVNKTTLHNWKKNRPKLFEFIIESYKNKEVLKKHLELLLEQKNLIEKEIVLTKDRIN' A
#
# COMPACT_ATOMS: atom_id res chain seq x y z
N MET A 1 7.59 -6.10 -5.33
CA MET A 1 7.36 -5.28 -4.12
C MET A 1 8.59 -4.41 -3.93
N THR A 2 8.47 -3.10 -4.13
CA THR A 2 9.62 -2.20 -4.07
C THR A 2 9.73 -1.61 -2.67
N VAL A 3 10.91 -1.72 -2.07
CA VAL A 3 11.25 -1.00 -0.85
C VAL A 3 11.25 0.51 -1.18
N PRO A 4 10.65 1.38 -0.37
CA PRO A 4 10.68 2.82 -0.62
C PRO A 4 12.13 3.31 -0.71
N SER A 5 12.40 4.21 -1.64
CA SER A 5 13.72 4.83 -1.74
C SER A 5 14.00 5.68 -0.51
N LEU A 6 15.29 5.85 -0.15
CA LEU A 6 15.67 6.73 0.96
C LEU A 6 15.11 8.14 0.78
N ARG A 7 15.16 8.69 -0.45
CA ARG A 7 14.61 10.01 -0.75
C ARG A 7 13.10 10.11 -0.51
N LYS A 8 12.35 9.03 -0.79
CA LYS A 8 10.92 8.96 -0.48
C LYS A 8 10.68 8.96 1.02
N LEU A 9 11.47 8.19 1.78
CA LEU A 9 11.38 8.19 3.24
C LEU A 9 11.74 9.53 3.86
N GLU A 10 12.75 10.23 3.33
CA GLU A 10 13.12 11.58 3.80
C GLU A 10 11.95 12.55 3.64
N PHE A 11 11.31 12.53 2.46
CA PHE A 11 10.16 13.38 2.18
C PHE A 11 8.93 13.00 3.01
N ASP A 12 8.51 11.72 2.97
CA ASP A 12 7.28 11.26 3.59
C ASP A 12 7.34 11.32 5.14
N LEU A 13 8.52 11.19 5.74
CA LEU A 13 8.73 11.25 7.19
C LEU A 13 9.26 12.60 7.68
N GLU A 14 9.50 13.55 6.77
CA GLU A 14 10.06 14.87 7.07
C GLU A 14 11.38 14.80 7.87
N VAL A 15 12.27 13.87 7.49
CA VAL A 15 13.57 13.67 8.11
C VAL A 15 14.70 13.75 7.09
N ASN A 16 15.90 14.07 7.56
CA ASN A 16 17.10 14.06 6.71
C ASN A 16 17.74 12.67 6.61
N LYS A 17 18.59 12.51 5.59
CA LYS A 17 19.40 11.32 5.33
C LYS A 17 20.17 10.82 6.55
N THR A 18 20.76 11.71 7.33
CA THR A 18 21.56 11.34 8.51
C THR A 18 20.70 10.67 9.58
N THR A 19 19.49 11.18 9.82
CA THR A 19 18.52 10.56 10.72
C THR A 19 18.13 9.16 10.26
N LEU A 20 17.85 8.97 8.97
CA LEU A 20 17.56 7.64 8.43
C LEU A 20 18.73 6.66 8.58
N HIS A 21 19.96 7.12 8.32
CA HIS A 21 21.15 6.29 8.56
C HIS A 21 21.32 5.94 10.04
N ASN A 22 21.07 6.89 10.94
CA ASN A 22 21.12 6.65 12.38
C ASN A 22 20.06 5.66 12.83
N TRP A 23 18.85 5.71 12.30
CA TRP A 23 17.83 4.71 12.58
C TRP A 23 18.23 3.33 12.05
N LYS A 24 18.71 3.24 10.81
CA LYS A 24 19.18 1.98 10.24
C LYS A 24 20.29 1.34 11.05
N LYS A 25 21.23 2.14 11.58
CA LYS A 25 22.39 1.65 12.35
C LYS A 25 22.05 1.39 13.82
N ASN A 26 21.43 2.34 14.50
CA ASN A 26 21.29 2.35 15.95
C ASN A 26 19.90 1.90 16.42
N ARG A 27 18.90 1.89 15.53
CA ARG A 27 17.51 1.47 15.80
C ARG A 27 16.97 0.56 14.69
N PRO A 28 17.64 -0.57 14.38
CA PRO A 28 17.31 -1.40 13.22
C PRO A 28 15.85 -1.87 13.21
N LYS A 29 15.31 -2.26 14.38
CA LYS A 29 13.89 -2.68 14.51
C LYS A 29 12.90 -1.57 14.12
N LEU A 30 13.19 -0.31 14.49
CA LEU A 30 12.36 0.83 14.07
C LEU A 30 12.44 1.03 12.56
N PHE A 31 13.65 0.97 12.01
CA PHE A 31 13.85 1.14 10.57
C PHE A 31 13.14 0.03 9.78
N GLU A 32 13.26 -1.23 10.20
CA GLU A 32 12.55 -2.37 9.62
C GLU A 32 11.03 -2.20 9.69
N PHE A 33 10.50 -1.84 10.87
CA PHE A 33 9.07 -1.60 11.05
C PHE A 33 8.52 -0.52 10.10
N ILE A 34 9.29 0.57 9.91
CA ILE A 34 8.94 1.62 8.95
C ILE A 34 8.89 1.02 7.54
N ILE A 35 9.95 0.36 7.08
CA ILE A 35 10.01 -0.23 5.73
C ILE A 35 8.87 -1.23 5.49
N GLU A 36 8.56 -2.06 6.48
CA GLU A 36 7.47 -3.03 6.43
C GLU A 36 6.10 -2.35 6.32
N SER A 37 5.88 -1.26 7.03
CA SER A 37 4.65 -0.47 6.95
C SER A 37 4.38 0.04 5.53
N TYR A 38 5.43 0.48 4.81
CA TYR A 38 5.30 0.89 3.41
C TYR A 38 4.95 -0.30 2.49
N LYS A 39 5.57 -1.46 2.70
CA LYS A 39 5.23 -2.67 1.93
C LYS A 39 3.77 -3.07 2.16
N ASN A 40 3.32 -3.06 3.42
CA ASN A 40 1.95 -3.41 3.79
C ASN A 40 0.95 -2.44 3.16
N LYS A 41 1.23 -1.14 3.14
CA LYS A 41 0.40 -0.14 2.46
C LYS A 41 0.21 -0.44 0.97
N GLU A 42 1.28 -0.82 0.26
CA GLU A 42 1.19 -1.17 -1.17
C GLU A 42 0.38 -2.45 -1.39
N VAL A 43 0.52 -3.45 -0.52
CA VAL A 43 -0.30 -4.68 -0.57
C VAL A 43 -1.77 -4.35 -0.35
N LEU A 44 -2.09 -3.54 0.66
CA LEU A 44 -3.45 -3.10 0.94
C LEU A 44 -4.06 -2.35 -0.24
N LYS A 45 -3.29 -1.49 -0.90
CA LYS A 45 -3.75 -0.76 -2.10
C LYS A 45 -4.12 -1.72 -3.24
N LYS A 46 -3.29 -2.74 -3.51
CA LYS A 46 -3.59 -3.75 -4.53
C LYS A 46 -4.81 -4.59 -4.20
N HIS A 47 -4.95 -4.99 -2.93
CA HIS A 47 -6.15 -5.71 -2.49
C HIS A 47 -7.40 -4.86 -2.64
N LEU A 48 -7.31 -3.56 -2.33
CA LEU A 48 -8.43 -2.64 -2.54
C LEU A 48 -8.80 -2.51 -4.02
N GLU A 49 -7.82 -2.38 -4.92
CA GLU A 49 -8.05 -2.34 -6.37
C GLU A 49 -8.77 -3.60 -6.86
N LEU A 50 -8.34 -4.78 -6.40
CA LEU A 50 -9.01 -6.06 -6.72
C LEU A 50 -10.44 -6.11 -6.19
N LEU A 51 -10.69 -5.66 -4.96
CA LEU A 51 -12.03 -5.63 -4.38
C LEU A 51 -12.96 -4.69 -5.16
N LEU A 52 -12.46 -3.56 -5.63
CA LEU A 52 -13.22 -2.65 -6.48
C LEU A 52 -13.57 -3.28 -7.84
N GLU A 53 -12.63 -4.00 -8.44
CA GLU A 53 -12.87 -4.75 -9.68
C GLU A 53 -13.96 -5.82 -9.49
N GLN A 54 -13.83 -6.63 -8.43
CA GLN A 54 -14.82 -7.65 -8.09
C GLN A 54 -16.21 -7.05 -7.85
N LYS A 55 -16.27 -5.94 -7.10
CA LYS A 55 -17.51 -5.20 -6.88
C LYS A 55 -18.16 -4.81 -8.21
N ASN A 56 -17.41 -4.22 -9.12
CA ASN A 56 -17.93 -3.76 -10.42
C ASN A 56 -18.47 -4.93 -11.27
N LEU A 57 -17.82 -6.12 -11.21
CA LEU A 57 -18.31 -7.31 -11.90
C LEU A 57 -19.64 -7.81 -11.32
N ILE A 58 -19.76 -7.83 -10.00
CA ILE A 58 -20.99 -8.22 -9.30
C ILE A 58 -22.13 -7.25 -9.64
N GLU A 59 -21.87 -5.94 -9.61
CA GLU A 59 -22.86 -4.93 -9.96
C GLU A 59 -23.37 -5.09 -11.40
N LYS A 60 -22.48 -5.39 -12.35
CA LYS A 60 -22.87 -5.69 -13.74
C LYS A 60 -23.76 -6.94 -13.84
N GLU A 61 -23.39 -8.03 -13.17
CA GLU A 61 -24.19 -9.27 -13.22
C GLU A 61 -25.56 -9.09 -12.55
N ILE A 62 -25.65 -8.29 -11.48
CA ILE A 62 -26.94 -7.95 -10.86
C ILE A 62 -27.85 -7.24 -11.87
N VAL A 63 -27.34 -6.28 -12.64
CA VAL A 63 -28.11 -5.59 -13.68
C VAL A 63 -28.58 -6.57 -14.75
N LEU A 64 -27.67 -7.38 -15.30
CA LEU A 64 -28.01 -8.40 -16.31
C LEU A 64 -29.06 -9.40 -15.81
N THR A 65 -28.99 -9.80 -14.55
CA THR A 65 -29.94 -10.74 -13.96
C THR A 65 -31.32 -10.10 -13.78
N LYS A 66 -31.38 -8.82 -13.39
CA LYS A 66 -32.65 -8.08 -13.34
C LYS A 66 -33.30 -7.99 -14.71
N ASP A 67 -32.52 -7.71 -15.75
CA ASP A 67 -33.01 -7.63 -17.13
C ASP A 67 -33.50 -8.98 -17.68
N ARG A 68 -32.97 -10.11 -17.19
CA ARG A 68 -33.42 -11.46 -17.58
C ARG A 68 -34.74 -11.90 -16.93
N ILE A 69 -35.05 -11.36 -15.74
CA ILE A 69 -36.24 -11.73 -14.97
C ILE A 69 -37.45 -10.84 -15.35
N ASN A 70 -37.20 -9.61 -15.79
CA ASN A 70 -38.22 -8.70 -16.32
C ASN A 70 -38.61 -9.04 -17.76
#